data_AF-A0A938SGH6-F1
#
_entry.id   AF-A0A938SGH6-F1
#
_cell.length_a   1.000
_cell.length_b   1.000
_cell.length_c   1.000
_cell.angle_alpha   90.00
_cell.angle_beta   90.00
_cell.angle_gamma   90.00
#
_symmetry.space_group_name_H-M   'P 1'
#
loop_
_entity.id
_entity.type
_entity.pdbx_description
1 polymer ?
#
loop_
_entity_poly.entity_id
_entity_poly.type
_entity_poly.pdbx_seq_one_letter_code
_entity_poly.pdbx_strand_id
1 'polypeptide(L)'
;MPKKLVVIGFDSISLGTLETFVRRGVMPTVKRLMERGCVTQTWPCFPMETGTNWACLATGASPWVSGCNMSVHWPGTPLNQRASGFPASVCKAEQLWTTARRVGKRSIIFDWSQSWPLKSEDGLIHVGEDGRPDNAQRALQEVRAYTTHPRQPGPHVTKVEPRPAPGSLEFELPIVPGPQSRYKKVVSLFALVLKGPAGYDRVAVHADRDAQPLLVARLNEWTGWAEHTFMADGAPVRAAVRAKLLKLKPDASEVHLYLSEIYPLDDFVHPTSLAPSLAKRCGPFIIQCSRQQVVQGGASDIATYM
;
A
#
# COMPACT_ATOMS: atom_id res chain seq x y z
N MET A 1 5.24 32.60 -11.91
CA MET A 1 5.39 31.48 -10.94
C MET A 1 6.54 30.59 -11.38
N PRO A 2 7.35 30.02 -10.45
CA PRO A 2 8.37 29.04 -10.82
C PRO A 2 7.72 27.79 -11.44
N LYS A 3 8.31 27.28 -12.52
CA LYS A 3 7.86 26.01 -13.14
C LYS A 3 8.16 24.86 -12.17
N LYS A 4 7.17 24.00 -11.94
CA LYS A 4 7.32 22.76 -11.14
C LYS A 4 7.55 21.59 -12.08
N LEU A 5 8.35 20.62 -11.65
CA LEU A 5 8.53 19.33 -12.32
C LEU A 5 7.80 18.25 -11.50
N VAL A 6 7.05 17.40 -12.19
CA VAL A 6 6.44 16.20 -11.61
C VAL A 6 6.85 15.03 -12.50
N VAL A 7 7.41 13.99 -11.89
CA VAL A 7 7.77 12.73 -12.55
C VAL A 7 6.84 11.67 -12.01
N ILE A 8 6.09 11.01 -12.90
CA ILE A 8 5.14 9.94 -12.56
C ILE A 8 5.59 8.70 -13.32
N GLY A 9 5.87 7.62 -12.61
CA GLY A 9 6.18 6.32 -13.20
C GLY A 9 4.97 5.40 -13.13
N PHE A 10 4.73 4.67 -14.21
CA PHE A 10 3.83 3.53 -14.24
C PHE A 10 4.71 2.28 -14.39
N ASP A 11 4.75 1.43 -13.37
CA ASP A 11 5.60 0.25 -13.43
C ASP A 11 5.08 -0.76 -14.47
N SER A 12 6.00 -1.43 -15.15
CA SER A 12 5.72 -2.48 -16.16
C SER A 12 4.85 -2.08 -17.36
N ILE A 13 4.70 -0.77 -17.67
CA ILE A 13 3.97 -0.33 -18.87
C ILE A 13 4.91 -0.01 -20.04
N SER A 14 4.62 -0.56 -21.22
CA SER A 14 5.24 -0.16 -22.49
C SER A 14 4.38 0.89 -23.21
N LEU A 15 4.98 1.66 -24.13
CA LEU A 15 4.22 2.64 -24.90
C LEU A 15 3.09 1.99 -25.71
N GLY A 16 3.33 0.85 -26.35
CA GLY A 16 2.30 0.15 -27.13
C GLY A 16 1.10 -0.32 -26.29
N THR A 17 1.34 -0.73 -25.04
CA THR A 17 0.27 -1.04 -24.09
C THR A 17 -0.51 0.23 -23.70
N LEU A 18 0.19 1.33 -23.42
CA LEU A 18 -0.42 2.62 -23.10
C LEU A 18 -1.29 3.16 -24.25
N GLU A 19 -0.78 3.10 -25.48
CA GLU A 19 -1.50 3.48 -26.71
C GLU A 19 -2.76 2.64 -26.91
N THR A 20 -2.71 1.35 -26.58
CA THR A 20 -3.89 0.49 -26.63
C THR A 20 -4.98 0.97 -25.69
N PHE A 21 -4.64 1.35 -24.46
CA PHE A 21 -5.61 1.91 -23.51
C PHE A 21 -6.15 3.28 -23.95
N VAL A 22 -5.30 4.13 -24.53
CA VAL A 22 -5.71 5.42 -25.10
C VAL A 22 -6.70 5.22 -26.25
N ARG A 23 -6.41 4.30 -27.18
CA ARG A 23 -7.30 3.97 -28.32
C ARG A 23 -8.64 3.40 -27.86
N ARG A 24 -8.67 2.64 -26.76
CA ARG A 24 -9.91 2.15 -26.13
C ARG A 24 -10.73 3.25 -25.42
N GLY A 25 -10.20 4.45 -25.29
CA GLY A 25 -10.89 5.58 -24.66
C GLY A 25 -10.89 5.57 -23.12
N VAL A 26 -10.14 4.68 -22.48
CA VAL A 26 -10.16 4.52 -21.01
C VAL A 26 -9.11 5.35 -20.27
N MET A 27 -8.22 6.05 -20.98
CA MET A 27 -7.19 6.93 -20.40
C MET A 27 -7.23 8.36 -20.99
N PRO A 28 -8.32 9.13 -20.77
CA PRO A 28 -8.50 10.44 -21.41
C PRO A 28 -7.43 11.48 -21.00
N THR A 29 -6.92 11.41 -19.77
CA THR A 29 -5.85 12.31 -19.31
C THR A 29 -4.51 11.98 -19.96
N VAL A 30 -4.16 10.69 -20.09
CA VAL A 30 -2.93 10.29 -20.79
C VAL A 30 -3.00 10.67 -22.26
N LYS A 31 -4.14 10.42 -22.93
CA LYS A 31 -4.38 10.87 -24.32
C LYS A 31 -4.05 12.34 -24.49
N ARG A 32 -4.59 13.20 -23.62
CA ARG A 32 -4.35 14.65 -23.64
C ARG A 32 -2.88 15.01 -23.41
N LEU A 33 -2.16 14.28 -22.55
CA LEU A 33 -0.72 14.50 -22.32
C LEU A 33 0.11 14.12 -23.55
N MET A 34 -0.25 13.01 -24.22
CA MET A 34 0.40 12.57 -25.45
C MET A 34 0.17 13.56 -26.60
N GLU A 35 -1.05 14.06 -26.78
CA GLU A 35 -1.41 15.02 -27.84
C GLU A 35 -0.80 16.42 -27.65
N ARG A 36 -0.58 16.84 -26.40
CA ARG A 36 -0.04 18.18 -26.06
C ARG A 36 1.46 18.19 -25.76
N GLY A 37 2.07 17.02 -25.68
CA GLY A 37 3.44 16.82 -25.23
C GLY A 37 4.32 16.17 -26.28
N CYS A 38 5.38 15.51 -25.80
CA CYS A 38 6.23 14.67 -26.61
C CYS A 38 6.12 13.23 -26.10
N VAL A 39 6.05 12.29 -27.03
CA VAL A 39 5.94 10.87 -26.74
C VAL A 39 7.08 10.15 -27.43
N THR A 40 7.80 9.32 -26.67
CA THR A 40 8.85 8.48 -27.23
C THR A 40 8.97 7.20 -26.42
N GLN A 41 9.24 6.08 -27.10
CA GLN A 41 9.57 4.82 -26.47
C GLN A 41 11.04 4.87 -26.01
N THR A 42 11.28 4.65 -24.73
CA THR A 42 12.63 4.48 -24.19
C THR A 42 12.97 2.99 -24.06
N TRP A 43 14.27 2.69 -24.02
CA TRP A 43 14.76 1.34 -23.77
C TRP A 43 15.21 1.22 -22.32
N PRO A 44 14.78 0.17 -21.60
CA PRO A 44 15.27 -0.08 -20.25
C PRO A 44 16.75 -0.50 -20.28
N CYS A 45 17.45 -0.27 -19.18
CA CYS A 45 18.74 -0.89 -18.94
C CYS A 45 18.55 -2.38 -18.57
N PHE A 46 19.53 -3.21 -18.93
CA PHE A 46 19.57 -4.62 -18.51
C PHE A 46 20.17 -4.74 -17.10
N PRO A 47 19.58 -5.55 -16.19
CA PRO A 47 18.33 -6.30 -16.35
C PRO A 47 17.09 -5.40 -16.30
N MET A 48 16.03 -5.79 -17.04
CA MET A 48 14.80 -5.00 -17.25
C MET A 48 13.82 -5.10 -16.07
N GLU A 49 14.32 -4.85 -14.87
CA GLU A 49 13.59 -5.04 -13.62
C GLU A 49 13.43 -3.71 -12.85
N THR A 50 12.46 -3.67 -11.91
CA THR A 50 12.08 -2.48 -11.16
C THR A 50 13.27 -1.88 -10.41
N GLY A 51 13.94 -2.69 -9.57
CA GLY A 51 15.06 -2.23 -8.74
C GLY A 51 16.23 -1.63 -9.54
N THR A 52 16.44 -2.09 -10.78
CA THR A 52 17.47 -1.54 -11.68
C THR A 52 17.01 -0.27 -12.36
N ASN A 53 15.85 -0.30 -13.04
CA ASN A 53 15.46 0.77 -13.96
C ASN A 53 14.92 2.02 -13.25
N TRP A 54 14.28 1.87 -12.10
CA TRP A 54 13.85 3.03 -11.30
C TRP A 54 15.04 3.81 -10.73
N ALA A 55 16.14 3.13 -10.40
CA ALA A 55 17.40 3.79 -10.05
C ALA A 55 18.02 4.53 -11.24
N CYS A 56 17.98 3.95 -12.45
CA CYS A 56 18.44 4.63 -13.66
C CYS A 56 17.64 5.91 -13.93
N LEU A 57 16.32 5.88 -13.77
CA LEU A 57 15.46 7.06 -13.91
C LEU A 57 15.77 8.13 -12.84
N ALA A 58 16.03 7.71 -11.60
CA ALA A 58 16.38 8.64 -10.52
C ALA A 58 17.75 9.28 -10.67
N THR A 59 18.71 8.63 -11.34
CA THR A 59 20.12 9.03 -11.32
C THR A 59 20.67 9.45 -12.68
N GLY A 60 20.00 9.09 -13.77
CA GLY A 60 20.54 9.18 -15.13
C GLY A 60 21.72 8.25 -15.40
N ALA A 61 22.09 7.39 -14.45
CA ALA A 61 23.26 6.52 -14.53
C ALA A 61 22.87 5.09 -14.90
N SER A 62 23.74 4.38 -15.62
CA SER A 62 23.53 2.96 -15.95
C SER A 62 23.62 2.08 -14.69
N PRO A 63 23.10 0.84 -14.74
CA PRO A 63 23.17 -0.10 -13.61
C PRO A 63 24.61 -0.40 -13.17
N TRP A 64 25.56 -0.32 -14.10
CA TRP A 64 26.99 -0.48 -13.81
C TRP A 64 27.53 0.61 -12.86
N VAL A 65 26.98 1.82 -12.94
CA VAL A 65 27.37 2.96 -12.11
C VAL A 65 26.52 3.02 -10.83
N SER A 66 25.20 2.84 -10.94
CA SER A 66 24.32 2.88 -9.76
C SER A 66 24.50 1.67 -8.85
N GLY A 67 24.86 0.50 -9.42
CA GLY A 67 24.97 -0.76 -8.71
C GLY A 67 23.61 -1.37 -8.31
N CYS A 68 22.50 -0.82 -8.78
CA CYS A 68 21.16 -1.22 -8.36
C CYS A 68 20.62 -2.43 -9.14
N ASN A 69 19.97 -3.32 -8.40
CA ASN A 69 19.31 -4.54 -8.87
C ASN A 69 18.06 -4.80 -8.01
N MET A 70 17.17 -5.71 -8.39
CA MET A 70 16.11 -6.22 -7.50
C MET A 70 16.69 -6.89 -6.26
N SER A 71 17.76 -7.67 -6.46
CA SER A 71 18.44 -8.40 -5.40
C SER A 71 19.95 -8.32 -5.56
N VAL A 72 20.65 -8.04 -4.47
CA VAL A 72 22.10 -7.86 -4.48
C VAL A 72 22.79 -8.90 -3.61
N HIS A 73 24.05 -9.19 -3.92
CA HIS A 73 24.94 -9.99 -3.10
C HIS A 73 25.98 -9.06 -2.46
N TRP A 74 26.23 -9.24 -1.18
CA TRP A 74 27.23 -8.43 -0.47
C TRP A 74 28.59 -9.13 -0.53
N PRO A 75 29.67 -8.43 -0.91
CA PRO A 75 31.00 -9.01 -0.86
C PRO A 75 31.30 -9.61 0.52
N GLY A 76 31.68 -10.88 0.54
CA GLY A 76 31.94 -11.63 1.78
C GLY A 76 30.77 -12.47 2.32
N THR A 77 29.55 -12.36 1.79
CA THR A 77 28.45 -13.25 2.19
C THR A 77 28.43 -14.56 1.41
N PRO A 78 27.89 -15.68 1.96
CA PRO A 78 27.70 -16.92 1.21
C PRO A 78 26.92 -16.73 -0.10
N LEU A 79 27.23 -17.50 -1.14
CA LEU A 79 26.62 -17.36 -2.48
C LEU A 79 25.11 -17.66 -2.51
N ASN A 80 24.61 -18.42 -1.55
CA ASN A 80 23.19 -18.72 -1.38
C ASN A 80 22.43 -17.64 -0.58
N GLN A 81 23.10 -16.58 -0.12
CA GLN A 81 22.49 -15.46 0.56
C GLN A 81 22.35 -14.28 -0.40
N ARG A 82 21.17 -13.67 -0.41
CA ARG A 82 20.90 -12.46 -1.18
C ARG A 82 20.25 -11.41 -0.27
N ALA A 83 20.44 -10.15 -0.61
CA ALA A 83 19.81 -9.02 0.05
C ALA A 83 18.86 -8.29 -0.92
N SER A 84 17.97 -7.50 -0.34
CA SER A 84 17.11 -6.58 -1.10
C SER A 84 17.95 -5.48 -1.74
N GLY A 85 17.74 -5.21 -3.02
CA GLY A 85 18.40 -4.11 -3.74
C GLY A 85 17.64 -2.78 -3.69
N PHE A 86 16.53 -2.71 -2.95
CA PHE A 86 15.66 -1.53 -2.85
C PHE A 86 16.12 -0.42 -1.90
N PRO A 87 16.85 -0.67 -0.80
CA PRO A 87 17.29 0.42 0.06
C PRO A 87 18.19 1.42 -0.68
N ALA A 88 18.06 2.71 -0.36
CA ALA A 88 18.87 3.78 -0.97
C ALA A 88 20.38 3.61 -0.78
N SER A 89 20.80 2.89 0.27
CA SER A 89 22.20 2.57 0.56
C SER A 89 22.84 1.69 -0.51
N VAL A 90 22.03 0.96 -1.30
CA VAL A 90 22.49 0.15 -2.44
C VAL A 90 22.87 1.04 -3.63
N CYS A 91 22.18 2.17 -3.81
CA CYS A 91 22.41 3.07 -4.93
C CYS A 91 23.70 3.86 -4.72
N LYS A 92 24.69 3.68 -5.59
CA LYS A 92 25.97 4.41 -5.54
C LYS A 92 25.92 5.77 -6.23
N ALA A 93 25.05 5.92 -7.23
CA ALA A 93 24.89 7.17 -7.97
C ALA A 93 24.08 8.21 -7.17
N GLU A 94 24.31 9.50 -7.49
CA GLU A 94 23.51 10.60 -6.95
C GLU A 94 22.12 10.61 -7.58
N GLN A 95 21.10 10.88 -6.77
CA GLN A 95 19.70 10.89 -7.18
C GLN A 95 19.24 12.31 -7.48
N LEU A 96 18.30 12.44 -8.41
CA LEU A 96 17.77 13.71 -8.92
C LEU A 96 17.29 14.63 -7.80
N TRP A 97 16.62 14.09 -6.78
CA TRP A 97 16.15 14.88 -5.65
C TRP A 97 17.29 15.44 -4.79
N THR A 98 18.40 14.69 -4.65
CA THR A 98 19.62 15.13 -3.96
C THR A 98 20.31 16.24 -4.76
N THR A 99 20.47 16.06 -6.07
CA THR A 99 21.03 17.10 -6.96
C THR A 99 20.19 18.37 -6.92
N ALA A 100 18.86 18.25 -7.03
CA ALA A 100 17.93 19.37 -6.94
C ALA A 100 18.04 20.10 -5.59
N ARG A 101 18.20 19.36 -4.49
CA ARG A 101 18.34 19.93 -3.16
C ARG A 101 19.63 20.72 -2.99
N ARG A 102 20.75 20.25 -3.55
CA ARG A 102 22.06 20.94 -3.53
C ARG A 102 22.00 22.33 -4.15
N VAL A 103 21.16 22.53 -5.16
CA VAL A 103 20.93 23.83 -5.80
C VAL A 103 19.74 24.60 -5.20
N GLY A 104 19.35 24.26 -3.97
CA GLY A 104 18.33 24.99 -3.21
C GLY A 104 16.88 24.73 -3.64
N LYS A 105 16.61 23.69 -4.45
CA LYS A 105 15.23 23.30 -4.80
C LYS A 105 14.64 22.40 -3.73
N ARG A 106 13.31 22.50 -3.57
CA ARG A 106 12.54 21.59 -2.74
C ARG A 106 12.15 20.37 -3.57
N SER A 107 12.39 19.18 -3.00
CA SER A 107 12.03 17.90 -3.61
C SER A 107 11.09 17.15 -2.68
N ILE A 108 10.06 16.53 -3.25
CA ILE A 108 9.11 15.66 -2.56
C ILE A 108 9.15 14.33 -3.29
N ILE A 109 9.44 13.25 -2.56
CA ILE A 109 9.56 11.90 -3.10
C ILE A 109 8.42 11.06 -2.52
N PHE A 110 7.74 10.30 -3.39
CA PHE A 110 6.72 9.33 -2.99
C PHE A 110 7.21 7.95 -3.39
N ASP A 111 7.59 7.15 -2.39
CA ASP A 111 7.85 5.71 -2.47
C ASP A 111 8.57 5.27 -3.77
N TRP A 112 9.65 5.97 -4.12
CA TRP A 112 10.43 5.70 -5.32
C TRP A 112 11.52 4.67 -5.01
N SER A 113 11.82 3.72 -5.90
CA SER A 113 12.82 2.68 -5.60
C SER A 113 14.18 3.29 -5.23
N GLN A 114 14.82 2.79 -4.17
CA GLN A 114 16.07 3.36 -3.64
C GLN A 114 15.94 4.79 -3.09
N SER A 115 14.74 5.29 -2.78
CA SER A 115 14.59 6.62 -2.18
C SER A 115 14.69 6.66 -0.65
N TRP A 116 14.58 5.52 0.03
CA TRP A 116 14.65 5.42 1.48
C TRP A 116 15.68 4.39 1.97
N PRO A 117 16.39 4.63 3.08
CA PRO A 117 16.49 5.89 3.83
C PRO A 117 17.14 7.01 3.00
N LEU A 118 16.79 8.27 3.25
CA LEU A 118 17.38 9.38 2.50
C LEU A 118 18.89 9.47 2.78
N LYS A 119 19.69 9.71 1.73
CA LYS A 119 21.14 9.94 1.87
C LYS A 119 21.50 11.26 2.59
N SER A 120 20.56 12.20 2.65
CA SER A 120 20.66 13.48 3.34
C SER A 120 19.26 13.87 3.83
N GLU A 121 19.15 14.25 5.09
CA GLU A 121 17.87 14.61 5.72
C GLU A 121 17.48 16.08 5.47
N ASP A 122 18.44 16.92 5.10
CA ASP A 122 18.23 18.36 5.05
C ASP A 122 17.29 18.79 3.92
N GLY A 123 16.04 19.09 4.27
CA GLY A 123 15.05 19.75 3.40
C GLY A 123 14.48 18.89 2.28
N LEU A 124 14.72 17.58 2.30
CA LEU A 124 13.99 16.61 1.48
C LEU A 124 12.73 16.16 2.21
N ILE A 125 11.63 16.03 1.46
CA ILE A 125 10.40 15.41 1.97
C ILE A 125 10.26 14.05 1.31
N HIS A 126 10.13 13.01 2.11
CA HIS A 126 9.91 11.65 1.61
C HIS A 126 8.64 11.08 2.22
N VAL A 127 7.81 10.47 1.39
CA VAL A 127 6.55 9.82 1.77
C VAL A 127 6.62 8.36 1.36
N GLY A 128 6.30 7.46 2.29
CA GLY A 128 6.33 6.00 2.07
C GLY A 128 7.64 5.36 2.54
N GLU A 129 8.10 4.38 1.76
CA GLU A 129 9.23 3.49 2.08
C GLU A 129 10.29 3.54 0.96
N ASP A 130 10.98 2.42 0.71
CA ASP A 130 12.07 2.35 -0.25
C ASP A 130 11.61 2.08 -1.69
N GLY A 131 10.30 2.22 -1.96
CA GLY A 131 9.71 2.06 -3.29
C GLY A 131 9.83 0.66 -3.87
N ARG A 132 9.87 -0.36 -3.02
CA ARG A 132 9.81 -1.76 -3.46
C ARG A 132 8.39 -2.09 -3.98
N PRO A 133 8.27 -2.83 -5.10
CA PRO A 133 6.99 -3.32 -5.60
C PRO A 133 6.55 -4.59 -4.85
N ASP A 134 6.68 -4.61 -3.54
CA ASP A 134 6.48 -5.79 -2.69
C ASP A 134 5.71 -5.41 -1.42
N ASN A 135 5.74 -6.28 -0.40
CA ASN A 135 5.06 -6.05 0.86
C ASN A 135 5.56 -4.81 1.59
N ALA A 136 4.63 -4.06 2.18
CA ALA A 136 4.94 -2.90 3.01
C ALA A 136 5.70 -3.32 4.27
N GLN A 137 6.81 -2.66 4.56
CA GLN A 137 7.65 -2.94 5.72
C GLN A 137 7.07 -2.37 7.01
N ARG A 138 6.37 -1.23 6.94
CA ARG A 138 5.82 -0.56 8.12
C ARG A 138 4.33 -0.80 8.32
N ALA A 139 3.65 -1.46 7.38
CA ALA A 139 2.25 -1.82 7.58
C ALA A 139 2.10 -2.89 8.68
N LEU A 140 1.11 -2.71 9.55
CA LEU A 140 0.67 -3.71 10.53
C LEU A 140 -0.05 -4.87 9.84
N GLN A 141 -0.74 -4.56 8.75
CA GLN A 141 -1.37 -5.51 7.85
C GLN A 141 -1.58 -4.84 6.50
N GLU A 142 -1.37 -5.59 5.42
CA GLU A 142 -1.77 -5.15 4.09
C GLU A 142 -3.29 -5.21 3.91
N VAL A 143 -3.77 -4.91 2.71
CA VAL A 143 -5.18 -5.16 2.39
C VAL A 143 -5.54 -6.62 2.64
N ARG A 144 -6.70 -6.85 3.25
CA ARG A 144 -7.13 -8.21 3.60
C ARG A 144 -8.64 -8.37 3.51
N ALA A 145 -9.03 -9.53 3.00
CA ALA A 145 -10.40 -9.99 2.97
C ALA A 145 -10.65 -11.02 4.08
N TYR A 146 -11.80 -10.92 4.74
CA TYR A 146 -12.30 -11.89 5.70
C TYR A 146 -13.61 -12.43 5.16
N THR A 147 -13.65 -13.72 4.83
CA THR A 147 -14.81 -14.32 4.19
C THR A 147 -15.11 -15.73 4.65
N THR A 148 -16.38 -16.11 4.66
CA THR A 148 -16.79 -17.50 4.92
C THR A 148 -16.52 -18.44 3.73
N HIS A 149 -16.42 -17.91 2.51
CA HIS A 149 -16.29 -18.68 1.26
C HIS A 149 -15.12 -18.18 0.39
N PRO A 150 -13.85 -18.46 0.76
CA PRO A 150 -12.70 -17.99 0.00
C PRO A 150 -12.65 -18.64 -1.38
N ARG A 151 -12.76 -17.82 -2.44
CA ARG A 151 -12.65 -18.29 -3.84
C ARG A 151 -11.22 -18.55 -4.28
N GLN A 152 -10.30 -17.72 -3.79
CA GLN A 152 -8.87 -17.87 -3.99
C GLN A 152 -8.15 -17.69 -2.65
N PRO A 153 -7.82 -18.80 -1.97
CA PRO A 153 -7.02 -18.74 -0.76
C PRO A 153 -5.66 -18.10 -1.04
N GLY A 154 -5.17 -17.29 -0.12
CA GLY A 154 -3.89 -16.63 -0.26
C GLY A 154 -3.55 -15.79 0.97
N PRO A 155 -2.36 -15.19 1.00
CA PRO A 155 -1.91 -14.46 2.18
C PRO A 155 -2.82 -13.29 2.55
N HIS A 156 -3.61 -12.74 1.62
CA HIS A 156 -4.52 -11.61 1.84
C HIS A 156 -6.00 -12.00 1.99
N VAL A 157 -6.32 -13.29 2.08
CA VAL A 157 -7.70 -13.77 2.24
C VAL A 157 -7.76 -14.72 3.42
N THR A 158 -8.44 -14.30 4.48
CA THR A 158 -8.66 -15.09 5.70
C THR A 158 -10.05 -15.70 5.66
N LYS A 159 -10.13 -17.03 5.82
CA LYS A 159 -11.41 -17.69 6.06
C LYS A 159 -11.86 -17.39 7.49
N VAL A 160 -13.11 -16.97 7.65
CA VAL A 160 -13.74 -16.74 8.96
C VAL A 160 -14.99 -17.58 9.12
N GLU A 161 -15.33 -17.90 10.37
CA GLU A 161 -16.50 -18.70 10.73
C GLU A 161 -17.29 -17.96 11.81
N PRO A 162 -18.33 -17.19 11.44
CA PRO A 162 -19.20 -16.52 12.39
C PRO A 162 -19.84 -17.50 13.37
N ARG A 163 -19.74 -17.20 14.67
CA ARG A 163 -20.31 -18.00 15.77
C ARG A 163 -21.40 -17.21 16.48
N PRO A 164 -22.40 -17.86 17.09
CA PRO A 164 -23.45 -17.16 17.83
C PRO A 164 -22.90 -16.32 18.98
N ALA A 165 -23.41 -15.09 19.11
CA ALA A 165 -23.21 -14.20 20.25
C ALA A 165 -24.56 -13.54 20.62
N PRO A 166 -24.70 -12.93 21.83
CA PRO A 166 -25.95 -12.30 22.23
C PRO A 166 -26.45 -11.25 21.23
N GLY A 167 -27.52 -11.58 20.49
CA GLY A 167 -28.13 -10.69 19.49
C GLY A 167 -27.37 -10.56 18.16
N SER A 168 -26.26 -11.27 17.97
CA SER A 168 -25.36 -11.12 16.82
C SER A 168 -24.70 -12.45 16.43
N LEU A 169 -23.87 -12.43 15.38
CA LEU A 169 -22.80 -13.42 15.23
C LEU A 169 -21.47 -12.71 15.44
N GLU A 170 -20.44 -13.44 15.84
CA GLU A 170 -19.11 -12.91 16.04
C GLU A 170 -18.03 -13.76 15.36
N PHE A 171 -16.94 -13.12 14.98
CA PHE A 171 -15.72 -13.81 14.59
C PHE A 171 -14.50 -12.93 14.87
N GLU A 172 -13.36 -13.56 15.10
CA GLU A 172 -12.09 -12.88 15.23
C GLU A 172 -11.62 -12.37 13.86
N LEU A 173 -11.01 -11.18 13.84
CA LEU A 173 -10.33 -10.58 12.71
C LEU A 173 -8.82 -10.55 13.00
N PRO A 174 -8.07 -11.64 12.73
CA PRO A 174 -6.63 -11.64 12.90
C PRO A 174 -5.98 -10.52 12.10
N ILE A 175 -5.15 -9.71 12.76
CA ILE A 175 -4.31 -8.72 12.10
C ILE A 175 -2.95 -9.36 11.82
N VAL A 176 -2.68 -9.60 10.54
CA VAL A 176 -1.55 -10.44 10.11
C VAL A 176 -0.52 -9.59 9.36
N PRO A 177 0.64 -9.30 9.97
CA PRO A 177 1.73 -8.60 9.29
C PRO A 177 2.16 -9.29 8.00
N GLY A 178 2.54 -8.49 7.00
CA GLY A 178 3.11 -8.99 5.76
C GLY A 178 4.50 -9.64 5.98
N PRO A 179 4.97 -10.49 5.06
CA PRO A 179 6.29 -11.14 5.17
C PRO A 179 7.47 -10.19 5.39
N GLN A 180 7.41 -9.00 4.78
CA GLN A 180 8.45 -7.95 4.90
C GLN A 180 8.18 -6.98 6.05
N SER A 181 7.07 -7.13 6.76
CA SER A 181 6.73 -6.24 7.86
C SER A 181 7.78 -6.34 8.97
N ARG A 182 8.13 -5.18 9.53
CA ARG A 182 8.94 -5.09 10.75
C ARG A 182 8.20 -5.67 11.95
N TYR A 183 6.87 -5.69 11.90
CA TYR A 183 6.03 -6.26 12.95
C TYR A 183 5.89 -7.77 12.76
N LYS A 184 5.88 -8.53 13.87
CA LYS A 184 5.72 -9.99 13.85
C LYS A 184 4.37 -10.45 14.36
N LYS A 185 3.79 -9.73 15.31
CA LYS A 185 2.47 -10.00 15.89
C LYS A 185 1.71 -8.71 16.12
N VAL A 186 0.44 -8.70 15.76
CA VAL A 186 -0.49 -7.60 16.08
C VAL A 186 -1.72 -8.23 16.72
N VAL A 187 -2.27 -7.57 17.75
CA VAL A 187 -3.51 -8.03 18.40
C VAL A 187 -4.67 -7.97 17.41
N SER A 188 -5.46 -9.04 17.37
CA SER A 188 -6.64 -9.18 16.51
C SER A 188 -7.71 -8.14 16.84
N LEU A 189 -8.53 -7.80 15.85
CA LEU A 189 -9.80 -7.13 16.05
C LEU A 189 -10.92 -8.17 16.17
N PHE A 190 -12.13 -7.73 16.48
CA PHE A 190 -13.33 -8.58 16.53
C PHE A 190 -14.43 -8.02 15.63
N ALA A 191 -15.17 -8.88 14.96
CA ALA A 191 -16.31 -8.49 14.15
C ALA A 191 -17.61 -9.01 14.77
N LEU A 192 -18.62 -8.14 14.85
CA LEU A 192 -20.00 -8.52 15.14
C LEU A 192 -20.86 -8.34 13.89
N VAL A 193 -21.49 -9.42 13.42
CA VAL A 193 -22.51 -9.39 12.37
C VAL A 193 -23.85 -9.10 13.03
N LEU A 194 -24.44 -7.95 12.71
CA LEU A 194 -25.60 -7.42 13.42
C LEU A 194 -26.87 -7.55 12.59
N LYS A 195 -28.00 -7.77 13.29
CA LYS A 195 -29.33 -7.88 12.69
C LYS A 195 -29.93 -6.49 12.39
N GLY A 196 -30.58 -6.39 11.25
CA GLY A 196 -31.54 -5.35 10.86
C GLY A 196 -32.95 -5.93 10.69
N PRO A 197 -33.87 -5.19 10.06
CA PRO A 197 -35.28 -5.58 9.96
C PRO A 197 -35.54 -6.90 9.20
N ALA A 198 -34.70 -7.22 8.22
CA ALA A 198 -34.88 -8.37 7.31
C ALA A 198 -33.81 -9.46 7.47
N GLY A 199 -33.04 -9.45 8.57
CA GLY A 199 -31.89 -10.36 8.77
C GLY A 199 -30.61 -9.59 9.06
N TYR A 200 -29.45 -10.23 8.93
CA TYR A 200 -28.15 -9.58 9.10
C TYR A 200 -27.87 -8.58 7.97
N ASP A 201 -27.47 -7.35 8.32
CA ASP A 201 -27.35 -6.25 7.34
C ASP A 201 -26.06 -5.41 7.46
N ARG A 202 -25.27 -5.60 8.53
CA ARG A 202 -24.05 -4.84 8.79
C ARG A 202 -23.05 -5.62 9.63
N VAL A 203 -21.79 -5.21 9.56
CA VAL A 203 -20.71 -5.73 10.38
C VAL A 203 -20.07 -4.59 11.17
N ALA A 204 -20.07 -4.70 12.49
CA ALA A 204 -19.34 -3.80 13.37
C ALA A 204 -17.97 -4.39 13.68
N VAL A 205 -16.91 -3.58 13.68
CA VAL A 205 -15.55 -4.01 14.01
C VAL A 205 -15.12 -3.33 15.30
N HIS A 206 -14.57 -4.10 16.23
CA HIS A 206 -14.25 -3.71 17.59
C HIS A 206 -12.79 -4.02 17.91
N ALA A 207 -12.18 -3.21 18.78
CA ALA A 207 -10.84 -3.48 19.32
C ALA A 207 -10.82 -4.64 20.31
N ASP A 208 -11.92 -4.80 21.05
CA ASP A 208 -12.16 -5.88 22.01
C ASP A 208 -13.65 -6.24 21.96
N ARG A 209 -14.03 -7.43 22.41
CA ARG A 209 -15.40 -7.99 22.36
C ARG A 209 -16.43 -7.09 23.04
N ASP A 210 -16.03 -6.40 24.11
CA ASP A 210 -16.90 -5.54 24.92
C ASP A 210 -16.72 -4.04 24.62
N ALA A 211 -15.81 -3.68 23.70
CA ALA A 211 -15.54 -2.30 23.36
C ALA A 211 -16.64 -1.70 22.46
N GLN A 212 -16.71 -0.37 22.39
CA GLN A 212 -17.48 0.31 21.35
C GLN A 212 -16.90 0.00 19.95
N PRO A 213 -17.74 -0.03 18.90
CA PRO A 213 -17.26 -0.32 17.55
C PRO A 213 -16.32 0.79 17.07
N LEU A 214 -15.18 0.39 16.51
CA LEU A 214 -14.27 1.27 15.78
C LEU A 214 -14.92 1.77 14.49
N LEU A 215 -15.64 0.88 13.79
CA LEU A 215 -16.37 1.17 12.56
C LEU A 215 -17.56 0.22 12.39
N VAL A 216 -18.53 0.63 11.56
CA VAL A 216 -19.69 -0.18 11.19
C VAL A 216 -19.83 -0.17 9.67
N ALA A 217 -19.56 -1.32 9.04
CA ALA A 217 -19.61 -1.49 7.60
C ALA A 217 -21.00 -1.94 7.14
N ARG A 218 -21.52 -1.25 6.12
CA ARG A 218 -22.76 -1.60 5.43
C ARG A 218 -22.45 -2.13 4.03
N LEU A 219 -23.39 -2.88 3.49
CA LEU A 219 -23.21 -3.56 2.20
C LEU A 219 -22.89 -2.54 1.10
N ASN A 220 -21.78 -2.75 0.40
CA ASN A 220 -21.25 -1.95 -0.69
C ASN A 220 -20.87 -0.50 -0.34
N GLU A 221 -20.75 -0.17 0.94
CA GLU A 221 -20.36 1.16 1.42
C GLU A 221 -18.99 1.12 2.10
N TRP A 222 -18.14 2.11 1.80
CA TRP A 222 -16.95 2.36 2.58
C TRP A 222 -17.32 2.96 3.93
N THR A 223 -16.70 2.47 4.99
CA THR A 223 -16.71 3.18 6.27
C THR A 223 -15.85 4.44 6.17
N GLY A 224 -16.05 5.36 7.11
CA GLY A 224 -15.01 6.34 7.44
C GLY A 224 -13.72 5.64 7.93
N TRP A 225 -12.63 6.40 7.99
CA TRP A 225 -11.40 5.95 8.64
C TRP A 225 -11.60 5.91 10.15
N ALA A 226 -11.30 4.76 10.76
CA ALA A 226 -11.22 4.60 12.21
C ALA A 226 -9.76 4.65 12.64
N GLU A 227 -9.38 5.67 13.40
CA GLU A 227 -8.08 5.72 14.07
C GLU A 227 -8.12 4.83 15.32
N HIS A 228 -7.07 4.04 15.52
CA HIS A 228 -6.94 3.17 16.67
C HIS A 228 -5.46 2.97 17.06
N THR A 229 -5.22 2.73 18.34
CA THR A 229 -3.90 2.36 18.86
C THR A 229 -3.81 0.83 18.92
N PHE A 230 -3.19 0.25 17.91
CA PHE A 230 -2.99 -1.19 17.81
C PHE A 230 -1.82 -1.62 18.69
N MET A 231 -1.91 -2.82 19.26
CA MET A 231 -0.78 -3.42 19.98
C MET A 231 0.00 -4.34 19.04
N ALA A 232 1.20 -3.92 18.63
CA ALA A 232 2.09 -4.63 17.73
C ALA A 232 3.41 -4.97 18.46
N ASP A 233 3.76 -6.26 18.52
CA ASP A 233 4.94 -6.78 19.25
C ASP A 233 5.05 -6.25 20.70
N GLY A 234 3.90 -6.06 21.36
CA GLY A 234 3.82 -5.53 22.73
C GLY A 234 3.92 -4.00 22.83
N ALA A 235 4.08 -3.28 21.72
CA ALA A 235 4.15 -1.82 21.69
C ALA A 235 2.89 -1.19 21.06
N PRO A 236 2.44 -0.03 21.55
CA PRO A 236 1.32 0.70 20.95
C PRO A 236 1.75 1.38 19.63
N VAL A 237 0.93 1.22 18.59
CA VAL A 237 1.13 1.84 17.27
C VAL A 237 -0.18 2.50 16.84
N ARG A 238 -0.18 3.82 16.67
CA ARG A 238 -1.32 4.55 16.11
C ARG A 238 -1.39 4.31 14.61
N ALA A 239 -2.50 3.75 14.16
CA ALA A 239 -2.79 3.51 12.75
C ALA A 239 -4.28 3.79 12.48
N ALA A 240 -4.66 3.77 11.21
CA ALA A 240 -6.06 3.85 10.82
C ALA A 240 -6.46 2.67 9.95
N VAL A 241 -7.73 2.32 10.03
CA VAL A 241 -8.34 1.26 9.22
C VAL A 241 -9.71 1.72 8.72
N ARG A 242 -10.08 1.30 7.51
CA ARG A 242 -11.46 1.38 7.04
C ARG A 242 -11.86 0.04 6.46
N ALA A 243 -13.17 -0.18 6.39
CA ALA A 243 -13.72 -1.43 5.89
C ALA A 243 -14.74 -1.19 4.78
N LYS A 244 -14.96 -2.23 3.99
CA LYS A 244 -16.08 -2.30 3.05
C LYS A 244 -16.69 -3.70 3.13
N LEU A 245 -17.99 -3.76 3.41
CA LEU A 245 -18.72 -5.02 3.43
C LEU A 245 -19.17 -5.32 2.00
N LEU A 246 -18.51 -6.25 1.33
CA LEU A 246 -18.76 -6.56 -0.08
C LEU A 246 -19.90 -7.57 -0.25
N LYS A 247 -20.10 -8.42 0.76
CA LYS A 247 -21.18 -9.39 0.75
C LYS A 247 -21.65 -9.71 2.16
N LEU A 248 -22.96 -9.74 2.33
CA LEU A 248 -23.62 -10.25 3.51
C LEU A 248 -24.99 -10.81 3.11
N LYS A 249 -25.21 -12.11 3.32
CA LYS A 249 -26.54 -12.69 3.19
C LYS A 249 -27.39 -12.41 4.45
N PRO A 250 -28.73 -12.30 4.34
CA PRO A 250 -29.59 -12.04 5.50
C PRO A 250 -29.54 -13.10 6.61
N ASP A 251 -29.11 -14.32 6.28
CA ASP A 251 -28.88 -15.43 7.21
C ASP A 251 -27.42 -15.53 7.70
N ALA A 252 -26.56 -14.62 7.26
CA ALA A 252 -25.11 -14.60 7.48
C ALA A 252 -24.37 -15.89 7.05
N SER A 253 -24.97 -16.71 6.19
CA SER A 253 -24.31 -17.87 5.58
C SER A 253 -23.13 -17.46 4.68
N GLU A 254 -23.12 -16.20 4.24
CA GLU A 254 -22.03 -15.61 3.49
C GLU A 254 -21.70 -14.22 4.03
N VAL A 255 -20.45 -14.05 4.45
CA VAL A 255 -19.86 -12.77 4.85
C VAL A 255 -18.61 -12.55 4.02
N HIS A 256 -18.42 -11.33 3.53
CA HIS A 256 -17.20 -10.90 2.85
C HIS A 256 -16.87 -9.46 3.23
N LEU A 257 -15.97 -9.31 4.20
CA LEU A 257 -15.51 -8.03 4.71
C LEU A 257 -14.11 -7.74 4.17
N TYR A 258 -13.93 -6.59 3.55
CA TYR A 258 -12.63 -6.07 3.15
C TYR A 258 -12.13 -5.07 4.21
N LEU A 259 -10.88 -5.20 4.64
CA LEU A 259 -10.15 -4.18 5.40
C LEU A 259 -9.06 -3.56 4.52
N SER A 260 -8.91 -2.24 4.63
CA SER A 260 -7.77 -1.54 4.05
C SER A 260 -6.44 -2.03 4.64
N GLU A 261 -5.34 -1.66 4.00
CA GLU A 261 -4.05 -1.66 4.66
C GLU A 261 -4.11 -0.83 5.96
N ILE A 262 -3.39 -1.29 6.97
CA ILE A 262 -3.26 -0.66 8.28
C ILE A 262 -1.83 -0.15 8.38
N TYR A 263 -1.65 1.13 8.09
CA TYR A 263 -0.35 1.79 8.09
C TYR A 263 -0.23 2.79 9.27
N PRO A 264 0.94 2.90 9.93
CA PRO A 264 1.14 3.85 11.02
C PRO A 264 0.89 5.31 10.61
N LEU A 265 0.19 6.07 11.46
CA LEU A 265 -0.12 7.48 11.23
C LEU A 265 1.09 8.40 11.46
N ASP A 266 2.09 7.93 12.19
CA ASP A 266 3.23 8.74 12.63
C ASP A 266 4.54 8.42 11.88
N ASP A 267 4.55 7.40 11.01
CA ASP A 267 5.78 6.85 10.40
C ASP A 267 5.66 6.57 8.89
N PHE A 268 4.96 7.47 8.17
CA PHE A 268 4.78 7.40 6.72
C PHE A 268 5.47 8.54 5.95
N VAL A 269 6.03 9.52 6.65
CA VAL A 269 6.65 10.71 6.03
C VAL A 269 7.87 11.16 6.83
N HIS A 270 8.87 11.65 6.10
CA HIS A 270 10.03 12.36 6.65
C HIS A 270 10.05 13.81 6.15
N PRO A 271 10.29 14.81 7.03
CA PRO A 271 10.38 14.67 8.48
C PRO A 271 9.03 14.29 9.10
N THR A 272 9.05 13.51 10.19
CA THR A 272 7.86 12.96 10.84
C THR A 272 6.92 14.03 11.40
N SER A 273 7.43 15.24 11.66
CA SER A 273 6.63 16.40 12.07
C SER A 273 5.54 16.79 11.06
N LEU A 274 5.65 16.36 9.79
CA LEU A 274 4.62 16.60 8.79
C LEU A 274 3.41 15.65 8.92
N ALA A 275 3.59 14.49 9.55
CA ALA A 275 2.63 13.38 9.54
C ALA A 275 1.23 13.78 10.04
N PRO A 276 1.06 14.45 11.21
CA PRO A 276 -0.27 14.81 11.71
C PRO A 276 -1.02 15.75 10.76
N SER A 277 -0.27 16.67 10.14
CA SER A 277 -0.83 17.70 9.27
C SER A 277 -1.24 17.15 7.90
N LEU A 278 -0.51 16.14 7.41
CA LEU A 278 -0.83 15.42 6.18
C LEU A 278 -1.98 14.43 6.42
N ALA A 279 -1.96 13.65 7.50
CA ALA A 279 -3.05 12.75 7.85
C ALA A 279 -4.39 13.49 7.99
N LYS A 280 -4.40 14.66 8.64
CA LYS A 280 -5.62 15.48 8.77
C LYS A 280 -6.16 15.99 7.42
N ARG A 281 -5.29 16.29 6.45
CA ARG A 281 -5.68 16.90 5.16
C ARG A 281 -5.97 15.89 4.07
N CYS A 282 -5.21 14.80 4.04
CA CYS A 282 -5.22 13.81 2.97
C CYS A 282 -5.84 12.48 3.40
N GLY A 283 -6.01 12.27 4.71
CA GLY A 283 -6.33 10.97 5.29
C GLY A 283 -5.09 10.10 5.53
N PRO A 284 -5.29 8.90 6.08
CA PRO A 284 -4.22 7.93 6.31
C PRO A 284 -3.48 7.53 5.02
N PHE A 285 -2.16 7.37 5.13
CA PHE A 285 -1.34 6.86 4.04
C PHE A 285 -1.54 5.36 3.88
N ILE A 286 -1.62 4.91 2.63
CA ILE A 286 -1.57 3.50 2.25
C ILE A 286 -0.66 3.37 1.03
N ILE A 287 0.16 2.33 1.00
CA ILE A 287 0.97 1.91 -0.14
C ILE A 287 0.11 1.08 -1.09
N GLN A 288 -0.70 0.18 -0.51
CA GLN A 288 -1.44 -0.80 -1.27
C GLN A 288 -2.94 -0.58 -1.10
N CYS A 289 -3.59 -0.13 -2.17
CA CYS A 289 -5.04 -0.09 -2.22
C CYS A 289 -5.67 -1.44 -2.58
N SER A 290 -4.86 -2.39 -3.10
CA SER A 290 -5.29 -3.69 -3.62
C SER A 290 -4.18 -4.74 -3.61
N ARG A 291 -4.58 -6.01 -3.74
CA ARG A 291 -3.74 -7.13 -4.16
C ARG A 291 -4.47 -7.98 -5.20
N GLN A 292 -3.74 -8.61 -6.11
CA GLN A 292 -4.34 -9.47 -7.13
C GLN A 292 -5.24 -10.56 -6.53
N GLN A 293 -4.83 -11.18 -5.41
CA GLN A 293 -5.62 -12.20 -4.72
C GLN A 293 -6.93 -11.65 -4.16
N VAL A 294 -6.94 -10.40 -3.71
CA VAL A 294 -8.15 -9.71 -3.25
C VAL A 294 -9.09 -9.46 -4.44
N VAL A 295 -8.55 -9.04 -5.60
CA VAL A 295 -9.34 -8.83 -6.82
C VAL A 295 -9.92 -10.15 -7.33
N GLN A 296 -9.09 -11.17 -7.51
CA GLN A 296 -9.50 -12.48 -8.02
C GLN A 296 -10.40 -13.23 -7.04
N GLY A 297 -10.24 -13.00 -5.73
CA GLY A 297 -11.10 -13.54 -4.68
C GLY A 297 -12.50 -12.91 -4.62
N GLY A 298 -12.79 -11.91 -5.45
CA GLY A 298 -14.03 -11.12 -5.36
C GLY A 298 -14.10 -10.24 -4.11
N ALA A 299 -12.93 -9.97 -3.51
CA ALA A 299 -12.76 -9.16 -2.31
C ALA A 299 -12.52 -7.68 -2.62
N SER A 300 -12.90 -7.24 -3.81
CA SER A 300 -12.98 -5.84 -4.19
C SER A 300 -13.93 -5.67 -5.36
N ASP A 301 -14.47 -4.47 -5.51
CA ASP A 301 -15.27 -4.07 -6.66
C ASP A 301 -14.64 -2.85 -7.35
N ILE A 302 -15.19 -2.43 -8.49
CA ILE A 302 -14.67 -1.25 -9.22
C ILE A 302 -14.74 0.01 -8.35
N ALA A 303 -15.79 0.17 -7.54
CA ALA A 303 -15.95 1.28 -6.60
C ALA A 303 -15.05 1.18 -5.36
N THR A 304 -14.29 0.10 -5.20
CA THR A 304 -13.20 0.00 -4.22
C THR A 304 -11.98 0.77 -4.72
N TYR A 305 -11.83 0.95 -6.04
CA TYR A 305 -10.65 1.55 -6.68
C TYR A 305 -10.90 2.89 -7.39
N MET A 306 -12.17 3.27 -7.60
CA MET A 306 -12.58 4.61 -8.07
C MET A 306 -12.90 5.51 -6.88
#